data_AF-A0A3D4CR37-F1
#
_entry.id   AF-A0A3D4CR37-F1
#
_cell.length_a   1.000
_cell.length_b   1.000
_cell.length_c   1.000
_cell.angle_alpha   90.00
_cell.angle_beta   90.00
_cell.angle_gamma   90.00
#
_symmetry.space_group_name_H-M   'P 1'
#
loop_
_entity.id
_entity.type
_entity.pdbx_description
1 polymer ?
#
loop_
_entity_poly.entity_id
_entity_poly.type
_entity_poly.pdbx_seq_one_letter_code
_entity_poly.pdbx_strand_id
1 'polypeptide(L)' 'MPDKILICQNCKNTFVYSDYEQNLDKRNQKSEPVYCPICASIKASEQKHPPKPKK' A
#
# COMPACT_ATOMS: atom_id res chain seq x y z
N MET A 1 -10.58 9.71 -12.98
CA MET A 1 -11.20 8.53 -12.34
C MET A 1 -11.79 9.00 -11.02
N PRO A 2 -12.97 8.56 -10.57
CA PRO A 2 -13.45 8.94 -9.24
C PRO A 2 -12.58 8.32 -8.15
N ASP A 3 -12.59 8.90 -6.95
CA ASP A 3 -11.95 8.30 -5.78
C ASP A 3 -12.52 6.90 -5.52
N LYS A 4 -11.63 5.97 -5.20
CA LYS A 4 -11.98 4.57 -4.96
C LYS A 4 -11.73 4.23 -3.50
N ILE A 5 -12.65 3.51 -2.87
CA ILE A 5 -12.44 2.98 -1.52
C ILE A 5 -11.95 1.53 -1.64
N LEU A 6 -10.79 1.24 -1.07
CA LEU A 6 -10.16 -0.07 -1.05
C LEU A 6 -10.12 -0.64 0.36
N ILE A 7 -10.01 -1.96 0.47
CA ILE A 7 -9.87 -2.66 1.76
C ILE A 7 -8.44 -3.15 1.89
N CYS A 8 -7.74 -2.74 2.94
CA CYS A 8 -6.38 -3.19 3.23
C CYS A 8 -6.38 -4.69 3.54
N GLN A 9 -5.57 -5.47 2.83
CA GLN A 9 -5.50 -6.91 3.11
C GLN A 9 -4.86 -7.27 4.46
N ASN A 10 -4.07 -6.37 5.04
CA ASN A 10 -3.40 -6.57 6.33
C ASN A 10 -4.31 -6.28 7.53
N CYS A 11 -4.79 -5.04 7.66
CA CYS A 11 -5.60 -4.62 8.82
C CYS A 11 -7.12 -4.63 8.57
N LYS A 12 -7.57 -4.98 7.36
CA LYS A 12 -8.98 -5.00 6.94
C LYS A 12 -9.71 -3.66 7.01
N ASN A 13 -9.02 -2.57 7.32
CA ASN A 13 -9.59 -1.22 7.27
C ASN A 13 -9.76 -0.74 5.82
N THR A 14 -10.78 0.08 5.61
CA THR A 14 -10.98 0.81 4.36
C THR A 14 -10.00 1.99 4.27
N PHE A 15 -9.59 2.32 3.04
CA PHE A 15 -8.79 3.51 2.77
C PHE A 15 -9.16 4.10 1.40
N VAL A 16 -8.92 5.39 1.24
CA VAL A 16 -9.18 6.12 0.00
C VAL A 16 -8.00 5.94 -0.94
N TYR A 17 -8.27 5.58 -2.19
CA TYR A 17 -7.35 5.59 -3.30
C TYR A 17 -7.79 6.68 -4.26
N SER A 18 -7.16 7.84 -4.14
CA SER A 18 -7.62 9.06 -4.79
C SER A 18 -7.45 9.02 -6.31
N ASP A 19 -8.18 9.86 -7.04
CA ASP A 19 -7.95 10.05 -8.50
C ASP A 19 -6.48 10.36 -8.81
N TYR A 20 -5.86 11.20 -7.99
CA TYR A 20 -4.47 11.59 -8.15
C TYR A 20 -3.53 10.38 -8.05
N GLU A 21 -3.69 9.56 -7.02
CA GLU A 21 -2.89 8.35 -6.82
C GLU A 21 -3.15 7.32 -7.93
N GLN A 22 -4.40 7.14 -8.34
CA GLN A 22 -4.78 6.28 -9.48
C GLN A 22 -4.07 6.70 -10.77
N ASN A 23 -4.06 8.00 -11.09
CA ASN A 23 -3.38 8.51 -12.27
C ASN A 23 -1.86 8.39 -12.16
N LEU A 24 -1.30 8.64 -10.97
CA LEU A 24 0.14 8.51 -10.73
C LEU A 24 0.60 7.07 -10.91
N ASP A 25 -0.10 6.11 -10.31
CA ASP A 25 0.22 4.69 -10.45
C ASP A 25 0.03 4.21 -11.89
N LYS A 26 -1.04 4.63 -12.56
CA LYS A 26 -1.26 4.32 -13.98
C LYS A 26 -0.11 4.80 -14.87
N ARG A 27 0.39 6.02 -14.66
CA ARG A 27 1.56 6.56 -15.40
C ARG A 27 2.84 5.80 -15.10
N ASN A 28 3.00 5.35 -13.86
CA ASN A 28 4.16 4.58 -13.42
C ASN A 28 4.02 3.07 -13.70
N GLN A 29 2.96 2.63 -14.40
CA GLN A 29 2.63 1.23 -14.64
C GLN A 29 2.57 0.41 -13.33
N LYS A 30 2.19 1.06 -12.23
CA LYS A 30 1.97 0.44 -10.93
C LYS A 30 0.55 -0.09 -10.85
N SER A 31 0.41 -1.23 -10.18
CA SER A 31 -0.88 -1.82 -9.86
C SER A 31 -1.53 -1.11 -8.68
N GLU A 32 -2.85 -1.28 -8.57
CA GLU A 32 -3.65 -0.80 -7.45
C GLU A 32 -3.06 -1.27 -6.09
N PRO A 33 -2.99 -0.39 -5.08
CA PRO A 33 -2.43 -0.74 -3.79
C PRO A 33 -3.30 -1.76 -3.04
N VAL A 34 -2.64 -2.80 -2.52
CA VAL A 34 -3.29 -3.89 -1.75
C VAL A 34 -3.31 -3.59 -0.24
N TYR A 35 -2.48 -2.65 0.20
CA TYR A 35 -2.31 -2.26 1.59
C TYR A 35 -2.57 -0.77 1.75
N CYS A 36 -3.16 -0.38 2.89
CA CYS A 36 -3.25 1.03 3.27
C CYS A 36 -1.85 1.64 3.47
N PRO A 37 -1.70 2.97 3.38
CA PRO A 37 -0.40 3.64 3.49
C PRO A 37 0.36 3.32 4.78
N ILE A 38 -0.36 3.08 5.88
CA ILE A 38 0.22 2.70 7.17
C ILE A 38 0.87 1.30 7.08
N CYS A 39 0.10 0.30 6.61
CA CYS A 39 0.59 -1.08 6.49
C CYS A 39 1.68 -1.22 5.44
N ALA A 40 1.59 -0.45 4.34
CA ALA A 40 2.65 -0.38 3.34
C ALA A 40 3.97 0.15 3.94
N SER A 41 3.90 1.18 4.78
CA SER A 41 5.08 1.76 5.44
C SER A 41 5.72 0.82 6.47
N ILE A 42 4.91 0.06 7.22
CA ILE A 42 5.40 -0.96 8.15
C ILE A 42 6.17 -2.04 7.37
N LYS A 43 5.56 -2.61 6.33
CA LYS A 43 6.20 -3.64 5.50
C LYS A 43 7.48 -3.13 4.82
N ALA A 44 7.48 -1.89 4.34
CA ALA A 44 8.67 -1.27 3.76
C ALA A 44 9.80 -1.11 4.80
N SER A 45 9.45 -0.85 6.05
CA SER A 45 10.40 -0.76 7.16
C SER A 45 10.95 -2.14 7.54
N GLU A 46 10.10 -3.17 7.59
CA GLU A 46 10.51 -4.57 7.85
C GLU A 46 11.47 -5.10 6.77
N GLN A 47 11.28 -4.72 5.50
CA GLN A 47 12.19 -5.10 4.42
C GLN A 47 13.57 -4.44 4.55
N LYS A 48 13.63 -3.20 5.06
CA LYS A 48 14.89 -2.46 5.25
C LYS A 48 15.66 -2.92 6.49
N HIS A 49 14.94 -3.37 7.51
CA HIS A 49 15.51 -3.92 8.73
C HIS A 49 15.04 -5.36 8.92
N PRO A 50 15.55 -6.30 8.11
CA PRO A 50 15.17 -7.70 8.28
C PRO A 50 15.53 -8.13 9.70
N PRO A 51 14.60 -8.75 10.46
CA PRO A 51 14.93 -9.29 11.76
C PRO A 51 16.07 -10.31 11.58
N LYS A 52 17.12 -10.21 12.40
CA LYS A 52 18.22 -11.19 12.39
C LYS A 52 17.61 -12.60 12.47
N PRO A 53 18.01 -13.55 11.61
CA PRO A 53 17.53 -14.91 11.72
C PRO A 53 17.80 -15.39 13.14
N LYS A 54 16.74 -15.81 13.84
CA LYS A 54 16.88 -16.50 15.12
C LYS A 54 17.57 -17.83 14.82
N LYS A 55 18.82 -17.93 15.26
CA LYS A 55 19.66 -19.14 15.18
C LYS A 55 19.21 -20.16 16.21
#